data_AF-A0A925XP72-F1
#
_entry.id   AF-A0A925XP72-F1
#
_cell.length_a   1.000
_cell.length_b   1.000
_cell.length_c   1.000
_cell.angle_alpha   90.00
_cell.angle_beta   90.00
_cell.angle_gamma   90.00
#
_symmetry.space_group_name_H-M   'P 1'
#
loop_
_entity.id
_entity.type
_entity.pdbx_description
1 polymer ?
#
loop_
_entity_poly.entity_id
_entity_poly.type
_entity_poly.pdbx_seq_one_letter_code
_entity_poly.pdbx_strand_id
1 'polypeptide(L)'
;MVKKLKAMADKSRGDKQLSSAIKESAQEIWLAGLGAFAKAQEEGQKVFKALVREGSSMQQRTMKATEDKVGDVTGRVNDVTNKVTQVAADLQKQATGTWDKLEGVFEARVERALNRLSVPTNREINALAKRVEELSRSVASATKAKPARKAPAKRATSAKKTAKKASA
;
A
#
# COMPACT_ATOMS: atom_id res chain seq x y z
N MET A 1 32.73 -16.42 67.22
CA MET A 1 31.84 -15.45 66.52
C MET A 1 32.56 -14.17 66.06
N VAL A 2 33.54 -13.66 66.82
CA VAL A 2 34.29 -12.39 66.53
C VAL A 2 35.10 -12.41 65.22
N LYS A 3 35.67 -13.57 64.85
CA LYS A 3 36.47 -13.71 63.60
C LYS A 3 35.64 -13.49 62.33
N LYS A 4 34.35 -13.85 62.37
CA LYS A 4 33.40 -13.71 61.26
C LYS A 4 32.92 -12.26 61.09
N LEU A 5 32.74 -11.54 62.20
CA LEU A 5 32.44 -10.10 62.22
C LEU A 5 33.60 -9.26 61.69
N LYS A 6 34.85 -9.59 62.05
CA LYS A 6 36.03 -8.89 61.53
C LYS A 6 36.18 -9.09 60.01
N ALA A 7 35.94 -10.29 59.51
CA ALA A 7 35.97 -10.58 58.07
C ALA A 7 34.86 -9.84 57.29
N MET A 8 33.65 -9.72 57.85
CA MET A 8 32.58 -8.92 57.24
C MET A 8 32.89 -7.42 57.23
N ALA A 9 33.51 -6.90 58.30
CA ALA A 9 33.91 -5.51 58.37
C ALA A 9 35.04 -5.16 57.38
N ASP A 10 35.98 -6.08 57.17
CA ASP A 10 37.07 -5.93 56.19
C ASP A 10 36.54 -5.95 54.75
N LYS A 11 35.67 -6.92 54.44
CA LYS A 11 34.98 -7.00 53.14
C LYS A 11 34.14 -5.77 52.84
N SER A 12 33.39 -5.26 53.83
CA SER A 12 32.58 -4.04 53.67
C SER A 12 33.43 -2.79 53.42
N ARG A 13 34.66 -2.73 53.96
CA ARG A 13 35.61 -1.64 53.68
C ARG A 13 36.20 -1.74 52.28
N GLY A 14 36.58 -2.95 51.85
CA GLY A 14 37.05 -3.21 50.49
C GLY A 14 36.01 -2.87 49.43
N ASP A 15 34.75 -3.26 49.64
CA ASP A 15 33.65 -2.94 48.71
C ASP A 15 33.37 -1.43 48.64
N LYS A 16 33.50 -0.70 49.75
CA LYS A 16 33.36 0.77 49.76
C LYS A 16 34.51 1.47 49.04
N GLN A 17 35.75 1.00 49.23
CA GLN A 17 36.90 1.55 48.52
C GLN A 17 36.83 1.27 47.02
N LEU A 18 36.41 0.07 46.62
CA LEU A 18 36.21 -0.29 45.21
C LEU A 18 35.07 0.53 44.59
N SER A 19 33.94 0.66 45.27
CA SER A 19 32.81 1.49 44.81
C SER A 19 33.19 2.96 44.68
N SER A 20 34.05 3.47 45.57
CA SER A 20 34.58 4.83 45.50
C SER A 20 35.51 5.00 44.30
N ALA A 21 36.43 4.07 44.07
CA ALA A 21 37.35 4.11 42.94
C ALA A 21 36.64 4.02 41.58
N ILE A 22 35.60 3.19 41.49
CA ILE A 22 34.78 3.09 40.26
C ILE A 22 34.01 4.39 40.01
N LYS A 23 33.46 5.03 41.05
CA LYS A 23 32.78 6.32 40.91
C LYS A 23 33.73 7.42 40.47
N GLU A 24 34.93 7.47 41.05
CA GLU A 24 35.96 8.44 40.66
C GLU A 24 36.36 8.25 39.20
N SER A 25 36.64 7.00 38.78
CA SER A 25 36.97 6.69 37.39
C SER A 25 35.81 6.98 36.44
N ALA A 26 34.57 6.67 36.81
CA ALA A 26 33.40 7.01 36.00
C ALA A 26 33.19 8.52 35.88
N GLN A 27 33.48 9.29 36.93
CA GLN A 27 33.45 10.75 36.93
C GLN A 27 34.54 11.31 36.00
N GLU A 28 35.75 10.78 36.05
CA GLU A 28 36.85 11.17 35.15
C GLU A 28 36.53 10.85 33.69
N ILE A 29 36.01 9.65 33.40
CA ILE A 29 35.59 9.26 32.04
C ILE A 29 34.46 10.17 31.55
N TRP A 30 33.52 10.53 32.41
CA TRP A 30 32.42 11.44 32.07
C TRP A 30 32.91 12.86 31.77
N LEU A 31 33.80 13.41 32.61
CA LEU A 31 34.40 14.73 32.41
C LEU A 31 35.29 14.75 31.16
N ALA A 32 36.07 13.70 30.92
CA ALA A 32 36.85 13.53 29.71
C ALA A 32 35.96 13.43 28.46
N GLY A 33 34.84 12.72 28.55
CA GLY A 33 33.84 12.63 27.49
C GLY A 33 33.22 13.99 27.16
N LEU A 34 32.83 14.77 28.17
CA LEU A 34 32.32 16.13 28.01
C LEU A 34 33.38 17.09 27.45
N GLY A 35 34.64 16.97 27.90
CA GLY A 35 35.76 17.79 27.40
C GLY A 35 36.10 17.47 25.94
N ALA A 36 36.13 16.19 25.56
CA ALA A 36 36.33 15.76 24.19
C ALA A 36 35.17 16.20 23.27
N PHE A 37 33.92 16.10 23.74
CA PHE A 37 32.77 16.60 23.00
C PHE A 37 32.81 18.12 22.80
N ALA A 38 33.14 18.89 23.83
CA ALA A 38 33.31 20.34 23.73
C ALA A 38 34.42 20.72 22.73
N LYS A 39 35.54 20.00 22.75
CA LYS A 39 36.64 20.19 21.80
C LYS A 39 36.25 19.83 20.36
N ALA A 40 35.51 18.74 20.18
CA ALA A 40 34.95 18.37 18.89
C ALA A 40 33.91 19.37 18.37
N GLN A 41 33.13 20.03 19.23
CA GLN A 41 32.27 21.14 18.81
C GLN A 41 33.09 22.36 18.35
N GLU A 42 34.14 22.73 19.09
CA GLU A 42 34.96 23.88 18.73
C GLU A 42 35.73 23.66 17.41
N GLU A 43 36.32 22.47 17.25
CA GLU A 43 37.06 22.10 16.03
C GLU A 43 36.11 21.73 14.88
N GLY A 44 34.97 21.11 15.18
CA GLY A 44 33.94 20.74 14.22
C GLY A 44 33.34 21.95 13.51
N GLN A 45 33.14 23.08 14.22
CA GLN A 45 32.70 24.33 13.59
C GLN A 45 33.73 24.92 12.63
N LYS A 46 35.03 24.75 12.92
CA LYS A 46 36.12 25.21 12.03
C LYS A 46 36.16 24.36 10.76
N VAL A 47 36.08 23.03 10.89
CA VAL A 47 36.01 22.10 9.75
C VAL A 47 34.74 22.32 8.92
N PHE A 48 33.59 22.52 9.57
CA PHE A 48 32.34 22.85 8.89
C PHE A 48 32.45 24.14 8.07
N LYS A 49 32.98 25.23 8.66
CA LYS A 49 33.20 26.48 7.93
C LYS A 49 34.16 26.32 6.75
N ALA A 50 35.21 25.51 6.90
CA ALA A 50 36.12 25.19 5.80
C ALA A 50 35.40 24.46 4.66
N LEU A 51 34.63 23.42 4.99
CA LEU A 51 33.84 22.65 4.02
C LEU A 51 32.79 23.52 3.31
N VAL A 52 32.11 24.42 4.03
CA VAL A 52 31.14 25.36 3.44
C VAL A 52 31.84 26.33 2.48
N ARG A 53 33.01 26.87 2.86
CA ARG A 53 33.80 27.74 1.98
C ARG A 53 34.26 27.01 0.72
N GLU A 54 34.73 25.77 0.87
CA GLU A 54 35.15 24.93 -0.24
C GLU A 54 33.97 24.59 -1.16
N GLY A 55 32.83 24.18 -0.61
CA GLY A 55 31.59 23.92 -1.35
C GLY A 55 31.09 25.17 -2.09
N SER A 56 31.12 26.34 -1.46
CA SER A 56 30.77 27.61 -2.10
C SER A 56 31.73 27.95 -3.25
N SER A 57 33.04 27.74 -3.06
CA SER A 57 34.04 27.96 -4.11
C SER A 57 33.90 26.97 -5.27
N MET A 58 33.54 25.71 -4.98
CA MET A 58 33.28 24.69 -5.98
C MET A 58 32.01 25.00 -6.77
N GLN A 59 30.96 25.46 -6.09
CA GLN A 59 29.73 25.92 -6.74
C GLN A 59 30.01 27.14 -7.63
N GLN A 60 30.75 28.15 -7.15
CA GLN A 60 31.13 29.31 -7.97
C GLN A 60 31.98 28.90 -9.18
N ARG A 61 32.94 27.99 -9.02
CA ARG A 61 33.75 27.46 -10.13
C ARG A 61 32.91 26.65 -11.12
N THR A 62 31.96 25.86 -10.62
CA THR A 62 31.04 25.08 -11.45
C THR A 62 30.10 26.00 -12.21
N MET A 63 29.55 27.03 -11.56
CA MET A 63 28.70 28.03 -12.21
C MET A 63 29.47 28.81 -13.27
N LYS A 64 30.70 29.26 -12.99
CA LYS A 64 31.56 29.92 -13.99
C LYS A 64 31.92 29.01 -15.16
N ALA A 65 32.33 27.76 -14.88
CA ALA A 65 32.63 26.78 -15.93
C ALA A 65 31.38 26.34 -16.71
N THR A 66 30.19 26.44 -16.10
CA THR A 66 28.90 26.21 -16.76
C THR A 66 28.56 27.42 -17.62
N GLU A 67 28.72 28.65 -17.13
CA GLU A 67 28.45 29.90 -17.84
C GLU A 67 29.35 30.06 -19.07
N ASP A 68 30.64 29.72 -18.96
CA ASP A 68 31.58 29.63 -20.09
C ASP A 68 31.17 28.55 -21.11
N LYS A 69 30.41 27.53 -20.67
CA LYS A 69 29.89 26.45 -21.53
C LYS A 69 28.45 26.66 -21.98
N VAL A 70 27.68 27.59 -21.41
CA VAL A 70 26.27 27.83 -21.75
C VAL A 70 26.14 28.36 -23.18
N GLY A 71 27.14 29.08 -23.71
CA GLY A 71 27.16 29.49 -25.12
C GLY A 71 27.11 28.30 -26.09
N ASP A 72 27.88 27.26 -25.82
CA ASP A 72 27.96 26.03 -26.63
C ASP A 72 26.88 25.00 -26.29
N VAL A 73 26.45 24.97 -25.03
CA VAL A 73 25.47 24.01 -24.51
C VAL A 73 24.05 24.46 -24.83
N THR A 74 23.73 25.75 -24.92
CA THR A 74 22.38 26.18 -25.36
C THR A 74 22.07 25.71 -26.78
N GLY A 75 23.05 25.75 -27.69
CA GLY A 75 22.90 25.18 -29.03
C GLY A 75 22.71 23.66 -29.00
N ARG A 76 23.52 22.93 -28.22
CA ARG A 76 23.42 21.47 -28.08
C ARG A 76 22.17 21.02 -27.31
N VAL A 77 21.69 21.79 -26.35
CA VAL A 77 20.47 21.52 -25.58
C VAL A 77 19.26 21.74 -26.46
N ASN A 78 19.24 22.75 -27.32
CA ASN A 78 18.17 22.90 -28.31
C ASN A 78 18.18 21.73 -29.31
N ASP A 79 19.35 21.30 -29.78
CA ASP A 79 19.44 20.12 -30.67
C ASP A 79 19.05 18.81 -29.98
N VAL A 80 19.46 18.61 -28.72
CA VAL A 80 19.07 17.43 -27.93
C VAL A 80 17.60 17.49 -27.58
N THR A 81 17.05 18.65 -27.25
CA THR A 81 15.62 18.83 -26.96
C THR A 81 14.78 18.56 -28.21
N ASN A 82 15.20 19.05 -29.37
CA ASN A 82 14.54 18.77 -30.64
C ASN A 82 14.61 17.28 -30.98
N LYS A 83 15.77 16.62 -30.81
CA LYS A 83 15.91 15.18 -31.03
C LYS A 83 15.12 14.34 -30.03
N VAL A 84 15.11 14.70 -28.76
CA VAL A 84 14.33 14.02 -27.71
C VAL A 84 12.83 14.19 -27.95
N THR A 85 12.40 15.37 -28.37
CA THR A 85 10.98 15.62 -28.72
C THR A 85 10.58 14.79 -29.93
N GLN A 86 11.45 14.67 -30.94
CA GLN A 86 11.20 13.85 -32.12
C GLN A 86 11.18 12.35 -31.79
N VAL A 87 12.15 11.87 -31.01
CA VAL A 87 12.20 10.48 -30.50
C VAL A 87 11.00 10.19 -29.60
N ALA A 88 10.59 11.11 -28.73
CA ALA A 88 9.39 10.97 -27.91
C ALA A 88 8.13 10.92 -28.76
N ALA A 89 8.02 11.71 -29.83
CA ALA A 89 6.89 11.67 -30.75
C ALA A 89 6.83 10.34 -31.52
N ASP A 90 7.99 9.82 -31.95
CA ASP A 90 8.08 8.54 -32.66
C ASP A 90 7.82 7.35 -31.71
N LEU A 91 8.34 7.40 -30.48
CA LEU A 91 8.01 6.42 -29.45
C LEU A 91 6.55 6.52 -29.05
N GLN A 92 5.95 7.71 -28.95
CA GLN A 92 4.53 7.86 -28.63
C GLN A 92 3.67 7.21 -29.71
N LYS A 93 3.99 7.42 -31.00
CA LYS A 93 3.29 6.78 -32.13
C LYS A 93 3.47 5.26 -32.15
N GLN A 94 4.67 4.75 -31.86
CA GLN A 94 4.91 3.30 -31.79
C GLN A 94 4.37 2.66 -30.50
N ALA A 95 4.27 3.43 -29.42
CA ALA A 95 3.87 2.94 -28.11
C ALA A 95 2.35 2.98 -27.92
N THR A 96 1.56 3.82 -28.59
CA THR A 96 0.08 3.82 -28.42
C THR A 96 -0.49 2.39 -28.58
N GLY A 97 -0.08 1.65 -29.60
CA GLY A 97 -0.54 0.26 -29.79
C GLY A 97 0.11 -0.78 -28.84
N THR A 98 1.17 -0.42 -28.12
CA THR A 98 1.78 -1.25 -27.07
C THR A 98 1.15 -0.94 -25.70
N TRP A 99 0.76 0.31 -25.45
CA TRP A 99 0.04 0.75 -24.27
C TRP A 99 -1.34 0.10 -24.17
N ASP A 100 -2.08 -0.03 -25.27
CA ASP A 100 -3.36 -0.76 -25.28
C ASP A 100 -3.20 -2.23 -24.86
N LYS A 101 -2.09 -2.88 -25.25
CA LYS A 101 -1.78 -4.26 -24.84
C LYS A 101 -1.39 -4.34 -23.37
N LEU A 102 -0.66 -3.33 -22.87
CA LEU A 102 -0.30 -3.23 -21.45
C LEU A 102 -1.53 -2.93 -20.59
N GLU A 103 -2.49 -2.14 -21.08
CA GLU A 103 -3.79 -1.92 -20.43
C GLU A 103 -4.54 -3.24 -20.28
N GLY A 104 -4.59 -4.06 -21.35
CA GLY A 104 -5.19 -5.40 -21.27
C GLY A 104 -4.48 -6.35 -20.29
N VAL A 105 -3.14 -6.33 -20.22
CA VAL A 105 -2.37 -7.16 -19.27
C VAL A 105 -2.53 -6.65 -17.83
N PHE A 106 -2.57 -5.34 -17.64
CA PHE A 106 -2.82 -4.71 -16.35
C PHE A 106 -4.22 -5.05 -15.85
N GLU A 107 -5.26 -4.88 -16.69
CA GLU A 107 -6.63 -5.24 -16.35
C GLU A 107 -6.72 -6.73 -15.98
N ALA A 108 -6.15 -7.64 -16.78
CA ALA A 108 -6.12 -9.06 -16.46
C ALA A 108 -5.38 -9.40 -15.16
N ARG A 109 -4.35 -8.60 -14.78
CA ARG A 109 -3.61 -8.80 -13.54
C ARG A 109 -4.35 -8.24 -12.33
N VAL A 110 -5.03 -7.10 -12.49
CA VAL A 110 -5.90 -6.48 -11.48
C VAL A 110 -7.13 -7.37 -11.24
N GLU A 111 -7.78 -7.85 -12.29
CA GLU A 111 -8.88 -8.83 -12.19
C GLU A 111 -8.43 -10.08 -11.43
N ARG A 112 -7.27 -10.66 -11.77
CA ARG A 112 -6.75 -11.85 -11.06
C ARG A 112 -6.42 -11.57 -9.59
N ALA A 113 -5.96 -10.36 -9.26
CA ALA A 113 -5.69 -9.95 -7.87
C ALA A 113 -7.00 -9.77 -7.08
N LEU A 114 -8.00 -9.11 -7.66
CA LEU A 114 -9.33 -8.92 -7.05
C LEU A 114 -10.04 -10.25 -6.82
N ASN A 115 -9.97 -11.17 -7.79
CA ASN A 115 -10.55 -12.51 -7.66
C ASN A 115 -9.88 -13.32 -6.53
N ARG A 116 -8.58 -13.13 -6.29
CA ARG A 116 -7.87 -13.77 -5.16
C ARG A 116 -8.24 -13.17 -3.81
N LEU A 117 -8.66 -11.90 -3.78
CA LEU A 117 -9.15 -11.21 -2.59
C LEU A 117 -10.67 -11.40 -2.38
N SER A 118 -11.32 -12.26 -3.17
CA SER A 118 -12.77 -12.50 -3.12
C SER A 118 -13.61 -11.23 -3.32
N VAL A 119 -13.09 -10.24 -4.06
CA VAL A 119 -13.82 -9.01 -4.38
C VAL A 119 -14.54 -9.23 -5.72
N PRO A 120 -15.88 -9.30 -5.74
CA PRO A 120 -16.63 -9.51 -6.98
C PRO A 120 -16.45 -8.33 -7.94
N THR A 121 -16.21 -8.61 -9.21
CA THR A 121 -16.04 -7.58 -10.24
C THR A 121 -17.38 -7.14 -10.84
N ASN A 122 -17.45 -5.93 -11.42
CA ASN A 122 -18.67 -5.44 -12.09
C ASN A 122 -19.15 -6.36 -13.24
N ARG A 123 -18.21 -7.00 -13.96
CA ARG A 123 -18.55 -7.96 -15.02
C ARG A 123 -19.26 -9.19 -14.46
N GLU A 124 -18.78 -9.73 -13.35
CA GLU A 124 -19.39 -10.88 -12.67
C GLU A 124 -20.76 -10.55 -12.08
N ILE A 125 -20.91 -9.37 -11.48
CA ILE A 125 -22.20 -8.87 -10.98
C ILE A 125 -23.20 -8.77 -12.14
N ASN A 126 -22.80 -8.22 -13.28
CA ASN A 126 -23.66 -8.12 -14.46
C ASN A 126 -24.00 -9.48 -15.07
N ALA A 127 -23.05 -10.41 -15.13
CA ALA A 127 -23.28 -11.77 -15.60
C ALA A 127 -24.26 -12.52 -14.68
N LEU A 128 -24.13 -12.35 -13.36
CA LEU A 128 -25.06 -12.90 -12.38
C LEU A 128 -26.45 -12.26 -12.50
N ALA A 129 -26.53 -10.93 -12.67
CA ALA A 129 -27.79 -10.22 -12.85
C ALA A 129 -28.57 -10.75 -14.07
N LYS A 130 -27.88 -10.97 -15.20
CA LYS A 130 -28.49 -11.60 -16.39
C LYS A 130 -29.00 -13.01 -16.12
N ARG A 131 -28.22 -13.83 -15.41
CA ARG A 131 -28.65 -15.19 -15.02
C ARG A 131 -29.86 -15.17 -14.10
N VAL A 132 -29.91 -14.24 -13.15
CA VAL A 132 -31.05 -14.06 -12.25
C VAL A 132 -32.28 -13.61 -13.03
N GLU A 133 -32.13 -12.71 -14.01
CA GLU A 133 -33.23 -12.29 -14.86
C GLU A 133 -33.77 -13.44 -15.72
N GLU A 134 -32.89 -14.24 -16.35
CA GLU A 134 -33.27 -15.42 -17.12
C GLU A 134 -33.94 -16.50 -16.27
N LEU A 135 -33.42 -16.73 -15.06
CA LEU A 135 -34.02 -17.65 -14.11
C LEU A 135 -35.38 -17.13 -13.61
N SER A 136 -35.49 -15.83 -13.34
CA SER A 136 -36.75 -15.17 -12.97
C SER A 136 -37.80 -15.32 -14.07
N ARG A 137 -37.42 -15.15 -15.34
CA ARG A 137 -38.29 -15.41 -16.51
C ARG A 137 -38.70 -16.88 -16.60
N SER A 138 -37.78 -17.81 -16.35
CA SER A 138 -38.04 -19.25 -16.35
C SER A 138 -38.99 -19.68 -15.22
N VAL A 139 -38.82 -19.10 -14.03
CA VAL A 139 -39.73 -19.33 -12.89
C VAL A 139 -41.08 -18.67 -13.12
N ALA A 140 -41.13 -17.45 -13.66
CA ALA A 140 -42.37 -16.76 -13.99
C ALA A 140 -43.17 -17.50 -15.08
N SER A 141 -42.50 -18.09 -16.07
CA SER A 141 -43.15 -18.92 -17.10
C SER A 141 -43.61 -20.27 -16.54
N ALA A 142 -42.80 -20.92 -15.70
CA ALA A 142 -43.18 -22.16 -15.01
C ALA A 142 -44.36 -21.96 -14.03
N THR A 143 -44.47 -20.80 -13.39
CA THR A 143 -45.57 -20.48 -12.46
C THR A 143 -46.83 -19.96 -13.16
N LYS A 144 -46.71 -19.33 -14.34
CA LYS A 144 -47.87 -18.94 -15.17
C LYS A 144 -48.49 -20.12 -15.93
N ALA A 145 -47.80 -21.25 -16.04
CA ALA A 145 -48.32 -22.48 -16.64
C ALA A 145 -49.06 -23.38 -15.63
N LYS A 146 -50.07 -22.83 -14.94
CA LYS A 146 -51.16 -23.67 -14.39
C LYS A 146 -52.51 -22.99 -14.56
N PRO A 147 -53.08 -22.97 -15.78
CA PRO A 147 -54.53 -22.86 -15.89
C PRO A 147 -55.13 -24.14 -15.28
N ALA A 148 -55.97 -23.98 -14.26
CA ALA A 148 -56.78 -25.06 -13.74
C ALA A 148 -57.62 -25.64 -14.90
N ARG A 149 -57.19 -26.80 -15.41
CA ARG A 149 -57.92 -27.55 -16.42
C ARG A 149 -59.25 -27.99 -15.80
N LYS A 150 -60.33 -27.29 -16.17
CA LYS A 150 -61.71 -27.78 -15.98
C LYS A 150 -61.78 -29.22 -16.48
N ALA A 151 -62.04 -30.15 -15.57
CA ALA A 151 -62.38 -31.51 -15.94
C ALA A 151 -63.79 -31.52 -16.57
N PRO A 152 -64.01 -32.23 -17.70
CA PRO A 152 -65.34 -32.37 -18.25
C PRO A 152 -66.10 -33.39 -17.39
N ALA A 153 -67.09 -32.91 -16.62
CA ALA A 153 -68.01 -33.79 -15.92
C ALA A 153 -68.90 -34.49 -16.95
N LYS A 154 -68.68 -35.80 -17.10
CA LYS A 154 -69.53 -36.70 -17.89
C LYS A 154 -70.99 -36.56 -17.45
N ARG A 155 -71.88 -36.45 -18.44
CA ARG A 155 -73.31 -36.74 -18.30
C ARG A 155 -73.48 -38.13 -17.67
N ALA A 156 -74.16 -38.18 -16.54
CA ALA A 156 -74.86 -39.36 -16.06
C ALA A 156 -76.32 -39.00 -15.86
N THR A 157 -77.17 -39.88 -16.34
CA THR A 157 -78.61 -39.80 -16.57
C THR A 157 -79.45 -39.91 -15.30
N SER A 158 -80.54 -39.12 -15.27
CA SER A 158 -81.85 -39.37 -14.65
C SER A 158 -81.98 -40.26 -13.40
N ALA A 159 -82.47 -39.68 -12.30
CA ALA A 159 -83.63 -40.20 -11.57
C ALA A 159 -84.24 -39.12 -10.67
N LYS A 160 -85.37 -38.58 -11.12
CA LYS A 160 -86.27 -37.69 -10.38
C LYS A 160 -87.04 -38.54 -9.36
N LYS A 161 -86.91 -38.25 -8.06
CA LYS A 161 -87.95 -38.61 -7.08
C LYS A 161 -88.14 -37.49 -6.05
N THR A 162 -89.39 -37.07 -6.03
CA THR A 162 -90.04 -35.93 -5.37
C THR A 162 -90.10 -36.06 -3.86
N ALA A 163 -89.88 -34.94 -3.16
CA ALA A 163 -90.37 -34.74 -1.81
C ALA A 163 -91.83 -34.27 -1.85
N LYS A 164 -92.73 -34.95 -1.14
CA LYS A 164 -93.78 -34.29 -0.36
C LYS A 164 -94.35 -35.23 0.71
N LYS A 165 -94.13 -34.84 1.96
CA LYS A 165 -94.78 -35.35 3.17
C LYS A 165 -96.19 -34.74 3.24
N ALA A 166 -97.20 -35.57 3.53
CA ALA A 166 -98.52 -35.14 3.97
C ALA A 166 -98.84 -35.84 5.31
N SER A 167 -99.25 -35.00 6.27
CA SER A 167 -100.19 -35.23 7.38
C SER A 167 -99.84 -36.19 8.52
N ALA A 168 -99.57 -35.61 9.71
CA ALA A 168 -100.54 -35.51 10.81
C ALA A 168 -100.26 -34.21 11.57
#